data_AF-A0A813S4D3-F1
#
_entry.id   AF-A0A813S4D3-F1
#
_cell.length_a   1.000
_cell.length_b   1.000
_cell.length_c   1.000
_cell.angle_alpha   90.00
_cell.angle_beta   90.00
_cell.angle_gamma   90.00
#
_symmetry.space_group_name_H-M   'P 1'
#
loop_
_entity.id
_entity.type
_entity.pdbx_description
1 polymer ?
#
loop_
_entity_poly.entity_id
_entity_poly.type
_entity_poly.pdbx_seq_one_letter_code
_entity_poly.pdbx_strand_id
1 'polypeptide(L)'
;MINILSLYTLIIVIVINYLPATLASGVINWNGNNWAMSCDFHGNDLSNARISGEGCDGKSGKTQGCTHFIWTQWNGGTCWMKKGPVSKADAFPTDDPHMVCGVNSESQPFNGNIINILNCGSQTIQVGFFKNSGPFQPSFVAEKIVIIPPGATQTVSLAQGWEGRLQKLTEAPTDPTTWAEIHFNAWQDMTLV
;
A
#
# COMPACT_ATOMS: atom_id res chain seq x y z
N MET A 1 55.96 0.30 -20.88
CA MET A 1 55.08 1.26 -21.57
C MET A 1 53.66 0.70 -21.51
N ILE A 2 52.79 1.30 -20.70
CA ILE A 2 51.37 0.88 -20.59
C ILE A 2 50.64 1.46 -21.81
N ASN A 3 49.98 0.60 -22.58
CA ASN A 3 49.31 0.95 -23.82
C ASN A 3 48.01 1.72 -23.50
N ILE A 4 47.99 3.01 -23.82
CA ILE A 4 46.88 3.94 -23.54
C ILE A 4 45.56 3.49 -24.21
N LEU A 5 45.63 2.72 -25.31
CA LEU A 5 44.46 2.14 -25.98
C LEU A 5 43.74 1.08 -25.14
N SER A 6 44.47 0.37 -24.27
CA SER A 6 43.92 -0.67 -23.37
C SER A 6 43.15 -0.06 -22.19
N LEU A 7 43.48 1.17 -21.77
CA LEU A 7 42.75 1.87 -20.73
C LEU A 7 41.42 2.43 -21.24
N TYR A 8 41.38 2.93 -22.48
CA TYR A 8 40.14 3.43 -23.09
C TYR A 8 39.09 2.34 -23.28
N THR A 9 39.51 1.15 -23.72
CA THR A 9 38.59 -0.01 -23.83
C THR A 9 38.06 -0.47 -22.48
N LEU A 10 38.89 -0.44 -21.43
CA LEU A 10 38.47 -0.82 -20.08
C LEU A 10 37.47 0.19 -19.47
N ILE A 11 37.69 1.49 -19.65
CA ILE A 11 36.80 2.55 -19.15
C ILE A 11 35.43 2.48 -19.83
N ILE A 12 35.37 2.25 -21.15
CA ILE A 12 34.11 2.12 -21.89
C ILE A 12 33.28 0.92 -21.39
N VAL A 13 33.92 -0.22 -21.12
CA VAL A 13 33.24 -1.43 -20.59
C VAL A 13 32.69 -1.22 -19.18
N ILE A 14 33.37 -0.44 -18.34
CA ILE A 14 32.93 -0.13 -16.97
C ILE A 14 31.73 0.82 -16.98
N VAL A 15 31.65 1.77 -17.92
CA VAL A 15 30.54 2.75 -17.99
C VAL A 15 29.25 2.12 -18.56
N ILE A 16 29.33 1.10 -19.43
CA ILE A 16 28.15 0.50 -20.09
C ILE A 16 27.34 -0.44 -19.16
N ASN A 17 27.90 -0.90 -18.03
CA ASN A 17 27.21 -1.85 -17.13
C ASN A 17 26.58 -1.24 -15.88
N TYR A 18 26.55 0.08 -15.73
CA TYR A 18 25.70 0.72 -14.73
C TYR A 18 24.34 1.03 -15.35
N LEU A 19 23.57 -0.01 -15.65
CA LEU A 19 22.12 0.16 -15.63
C LEU A 19 21.77 0.43 -14.17
N PRO A 20 21.28 1.63 -13.80
CA PRO A 20 20.63 1.76 -12.51
C PRO A 20 19.50 0.73 -12.52
N ALA A 21 19.51 -0.19 -11.56
CA ALA A 21 18.36 -1.03 -11.30
C ALA A 21 17.19 -0.07 -11.16
N THR A 22 16.30 -0.09 -12.16
CA THR A 22 15.09 0.71 -12.14
C THR A 22 14.38 0.32 -10.86
N LEU A 23 13.98 1.31 -10.07
CA LEU A 23 13.02 1.09 -9.00
C LEU A 23 11.75 0.59 -9.69
N ALA A 24 11.64 -0.73 -9.83
CA ALA A 24 10.37 -1.35 -10.10
C ALA A 24 9.52 -1.00 -8.90
N SER A 25 8.68 0.04 -9.02
CA SER A 25 7.40 -0.01 -8.34
C SER A 25 6.79 -1.32 -8.81
N GLY A 26 6.91 -2.37 -8.01
CA GLY A 26 6.51 -3.72 -8.40
C GLY A 26 5.05 -3.65 -8.84
N VAL A 27 4.84 -3.75 -10.14
CA VAL A 27 3.49 -3.67 -10.71
C VAL A 27 2.80 -4.98 -10.35
N ILE A 28 1.76 -4.88 -9.54
CA ILE A 28 0.94 -6.04 -9.18
C ILE A 28 0.10 -6.39 -10.40
N ASN A 29 0.36 -7.58 -10.96
CA ASN A 29 -0.34 -8.08 -12.13
C ASN A 29 -1.62 -8.79 -11.70
N TRP A 30 -2.72 -8.04 -11.64
CA TRP A 30 -4.05 -8.58 -11.37
C TRP A 30 -4.53 -9.45 -12.52
N ASN A 31 -5.00 -10.66 -12.19
CA ASN A 31 -5.36 -11.67 -13.17
C ASN A 31 -6.78 -11.53 -13.79
N GLY A 32 -7.46 -10.40 -13.55
CA GLY A 32 -8.84 -10.16 -13.97
C GLY A 32 -9.93 -10.60 -12.96
N ASN A 33 -9.61 -11.48 -12.00
CA ASN A 33 -10.55 -12.04 -11.02
C ASN A 33 -10.31 -11.52 -9.58
N ASN A 34 -9.93 -10.25 -9.44
CA ASN A 34 -9.68 -9.58 -8.16
C ASN A 34 -8.64 -10.24 -7.24
N TRP A 35 -7.71 -11.03 -7.78
CA TRP A 35 -6.53 -11.49 -7.06
C TRP A 35 -5.26 -11.39 -7.92
N ALA A 36 -4.11 -11.44 -7.26
CA ALA A 36 -2.80 -11.37 -7.88
C ALA A 36 -1.78 -12.18 -7.08
N MET A 37 -0.67 -12.52 -7.73
CA MET A 37 0.51 -13.11 -7.09
C MET A 37 1.48 -12.02 -6.66
N SER A 38 2.40 -12.35 -5.77
CA SER A 38 3.50 -11.47 -5.32
C SER A 38 2.98 -10.15 -4.76
N CYS A 39 1.95 -10.22 -3.94
CA CYS A 39 1.35 -9.05 -3.32
C CYS A 39 0.83 -9.34 -1.92
N ASP A 40 0.67 -8.27 -1.16
CA ASP A 40 0.23 -8.29 0.23
C ASP A 40 -0.54 -7.01 0.59
N PHE A 41 -1.22 -7.02 1.73
CA PHE A 41 -1.92 -5.92 2.36
C PHE A 41 -1.48 -5.76 3.81
N HIS A 42 -1.30 -4.52 4.26
CA HIS A 42 -0.89 -4.26 5.64
C HIS A 42 -2.03 -4.54 6.63
N GLY A 43 -1.75 -5.38 7.65
CA GLY A 43 -2.56 -5.53 8.85
C GLY A 43 -4.00 -6.02 8.63
N ASN A 44 -4.93 -5.57 9.49
CA ASN A 44 -6.37 -5.85 9.40
C ASN A 44 -6.78 -7.34 9.42
N ASP A 45 -5.98 -8.20 10.03
CA ASP A 45 -6.30 -9.61 10.19
C ASP A 45 -7.61 -9.82 10.96
N LEU A 46 -8.55 -10.50 10.32
CA LEU A 46 -9.83 -10.92 10.90
C LEU A 46 -9.73 -12.34 11.46
N SER A 47 -9.17 -13.25 10.68
CA SER A 47 -8.96 -14.66 11.07
C SER A 47 -8.02 -15.34 10.06
N ASN A 48 -7.63 -16.59 10.33
CA ASN A 48 -6.81 -17.37 9.41
C ASN A 48 -7.33 -18.79 9.25
N ALA A 49 -6.95 -19.45 8.15
CA ALA A 49 -7.27 -20.84 7.87
C ALA A 49 -6.14 -21.51 7.07
N ARG A 50 -5.83 -22.76 7.41
CA ARG A 50 -4.90 -23.57 6.63
C ARG A 50 -5.61 -24.13 5.40
N ILE A 51 -5.26 -23.61 4.23
CA ILE A 51 -5.88 -23.93 2.94
C ILE A 51 -4.87 -23.62 1.83
N SER A 52 -5.06 -24.16 0.63
CA SER A 52 -4.24 -23.79 -0.54
C SER A 52 -4.52 -22.35 -0.99
N GLY A 53 -3.60 -21.75 -1.75
CA GLY A 53 -3.75 -20.37 -2.23
C GLY A 53 -5.00 -20.19 -3.08
N GLU A 54 -5.31 -21.17 -3.92
CA GLU A 54 -6.49 -21.19 -4.80
C GLU A 54 -7.80 -21.23 -4.00
N GLY A 55 -7.79 -21.83 -2.81
CA GLY A 55 -8.95 -21.90 -1.93
C GLY A 55 -9.17 -20.64 -1.08
N CYS A 56 -8.18 -19.73 -1.02
CA CYS A 56 -8.22 -18.59 -0.14
C CYS A 56 -9.30 -17.57 -0.53
N ASP A 57 -9.53 -17.34 -1.83
CA ASP A 57 -10.61 -16.50 -2.34
C ASP A 57 -11.99 -17.00 -1.90
N GLY A 58 -12.27 -18.29 -2.12
CA GLY A 58 -13.53 -18.90 -1.70
C GLY A 58 -13.72 -18.93 -0.18
N LYS A 59 -12.64 -19.04 0.60
CA LYS A 59 -12.69 -18.96 2.07
C LYS A 59 -12.96 -17.52 2.53
N SER A 60 -12.32 -16.54 1.89
CA SER A 60 -12.50 -15.12 2.12
C SER A 60 -13.95 -14.71 1.86
N GLY A 61 -14.52 -15.04 0.69
CA GLY A 61 -15.91 -14.70 0.35
C GLY A 61 -16.98 -15.34 1.25
N LYS A 62 -16.67 -16.45 1.94
CA LYS A 62 -17.57 -17.10 2.92
C LYS A 62 -17.40 -16.58 4.34
N THR A 63 -16.37 -15.77 4.60
CA THR A 63 -16.06 -15.27 5.94
C THR A 63 -16.76 -13.92 6.13
N GLN A 64 -17.75 -13.88 7.02
CA GLN A 64 -18.50 -12.66 7.28
C GLN A 64 -17.57 -11.52 7.73
N GLY A 65 -17.69 -10.36 7.07
CA GLY A 65 -16.84 -9.18 7.34
C GLY A 65 -15.45 -9.23 6.69
N CYS A 66 -15.14 -10.29 5.95
CA CYS A 66 -13.92 -10.37 5.16
C CYS A 66 -14.07 -9.54 3.88
N THR A 67 -13.07 -8.71 3.61
CA THR A 67 -13.06 -7.75 2.49
C THR A 67 -11.94 -8.06 1.51
N HIS A 68 -10.86 -8.66 2.02
CA HIS A 68 -9.70 -9.07 1.26
C HIS A 68 -8.98 -10.20 1.99
N PHE A 69 -8.04 -10.81 1.30
CA PHE A 69 -7.23 -11.88 1.85
C PHE A 69 -5.79 -11.77 1.38
N ILE A 70 -4.92 -12.42 2.13
CA ILE A 70 -3.58 -12.78 1.68
C ILE A 70 -3.35 -14.27 1.95
N TRP A 71 -2.53 -14.90 1.14
CA TRP A 71 -2.09 -16.27 1.32
C TRP A 71 -0.57 -16.31 1.38
N THR A 72 -0.05 -17.09 2.30
CA THR A 72 1.39 -17.25 2.55
C THR A 72 1.71 -18.73 2.69
N GLN A 73 2.97 -19.11 2.46
CA GLN A 73 3.44 -20.48 2.70
C GLN A 73 3.54 -20.87 4.19
N TRP A 74 3.21 -19.94 5.10
CA TRP A 74 3.22 -20.17 6.53
C TRP A 74 2.45 -21.44 6.91
N ASN A 75 3.05 -22.28 7.76
CA ASN A 75 2.50 -23.57 8.21
C ASN A 75 2.01 -24.49 7.07
N GLY A 76 2.69 -24.46 5.92
CA GLY A 76 2.33 -25.26 4.75
C GLY A 76 1.10 -24.74 4.00
N GLY A 77 0.85 -23.43 4.08
CA GLY A 77 -0.23 -22.75 3.39
C GLY A 77 -1.28 -22.19 4.33
N THR A 78 -1.24 -20.87 4.55
CA THR A 78 -2.20 -20.17 5.41
C THR A 78 -2.82 -19.00 4.65
N CYS A 79 -4.15 -19.01 4.62
CA CYS A 79 -4.99 -17.90 4.18
C CYS A 79 -5.30 -17.01 5.38
N TRP A 80 -5.05 -15.72 5.24
CA TRP A 80 -5.34 -14.69 6.22
C TRP A 80 -6.49 -13.84 5.70
N MET A 81 -7.68 -14.05 6.28
CA MET A 81 -8.84 -13.23 5.99
C MET A 81 -8.69 -11.88 6.69
N LYS A 82 -8.92 -10.80 5.96
CA LYS A 82 -8.74 -9.43 6.44
C LYS A 82 -10.01 -8.61 6.26
N LYS A 83 -10.18 -7.60 7.11
CA LYS A 83 -11.38 -6.73 7.17
C LYS A 83 -11.04 -5.27 6.85
N GLY A 84 -12.07 -4.45 6.68
CA GLY A 84 -11.91 -3.01 6.51
C GLY A 84 -11.82 -2.55 5.05
N PRO A 85 -11.77 -1.23 4.83
CA PRO A 85 -11.80 -0.66 3.49
C PRO A 85 -10.48 -0.92 2.76
N VAL A 86 -10.58 -1.51 1.57
CA VAL A 86 -9.40 -1.83 0.76
C VAL A 86 -9.74 -1.76 -0.73
N SER A 87 -8.73 -1.51 -1.54
CA SER A 87 -8.75 -1.52 -2.99
C SER A 87 -7.52 -2.25 -3.52
N LYS A 88 -7.52 -2.56 -4.82
CA LYS A 88 -6.33 -3.07 -5.51
C LYS A 88 -5.12 -2.13 -5.40
N ALA A 89 -5.35 -0.83 -5.24
CA ALA A 89 -4.29 0.17 -5.10
C ALA A 89 -3.64 0.20 -3.71
N ASP A 90 -4.27 -0.44 -2.72
CA ASP A 90 -3.72 -0.58 -1.36
C ASP A 90 -2.81 -1.81 -1.22
N ALA A 91 -2.75 -2.66 -2.24
CA ALA A 91 -1.84 -3.79 -2.27
C ALA A 91 -0.43 -3.31 -2.58
N PHE A 92 0.57 -3.89 -1.91
CA PHE A 92 1.98 -3.66 -2.22
C PHE A 92 2.63 -4.93 -2.76
N PRO A 93 3.60 -4.81 -3.68
CA PRO A 93 4.30 -5.96 -4.24
C PRO A 93 5.23 -6.60 -3.20
N THR A 94 5.40 -7.90 -3.28
CA THR A 94 6.34 -8.68 -2.45
C THR A 94 7.32 -9.45 -3.32
N ASP A 95 8.53 -9.69 -2.81
CA ASP A 95 9.53 -10.51 -3.50
C ASP A 95 9.22 -12.02 -3.46
N ASP A 96 8.23 -12.45 -2.67
CA ASP A 96 7.78 -13.85 -2.61
C ASP A 96 6.82 -14.16 -3.78
N PRO A 97 7.21 -15.03 -4.73
CA PRO A 97 6.36 -15.42 -5.85
C PRO A 97 5.18 -16.32 -5.47
N HIS A 98 5.18 -16.87 -4.25
CA HIS A 98 4.14 -17.77 -3.76
C HIS A 98 3.05 -17.04 -2.98
N MET A 99 3.29 -15.79 -2.57
CA MET A 99 2.25 -15.00 -1.93
C MET A 99 1.13 -14.67 -2.91
N VAL A 100 -0.11 -14.73 -2.42
CA VAL A 100 -1.31 -14.38 -3.18
C VAL A 100 -2.08 -13.36 -2.39
N CYS A 101 -2.54 -12.28 -3.01
CA CYS A 101 -3.49 -11.37 -2.39
C CYS A 101 -4.74 -11.23 -3.25
N GLY A 102 -5.88 -10.95 -2.62
CA GLY A 102 -7.10 -10.69 -3.36
C GLY A 102 -8.09 -9.85 -2.58
N VAL A 103 -8.98 -9.18 -3.32
CA VAL A 103 -10.08 -8.39 -2.79
C VAL A 103 -11.38 -9.10 -3.15
N ASN A 104 -12.30 -9.23 -2.21
CA ASN A 104 -13.58 -9.86 -2.50
C ASN A 104 -14.35 -8.94 -3.47
N SER A 105 -15.02 -9.46 -4.48
CA SER A 105 -15.93 -8.66 -5.34
C SER A 105 -17.08 -8.02 -4.56
N GLU A 106 -17.34 -8.50 -3.34
CA GLU A 106 -18.21 -7.87 -2.33
C GLU A 106 -17.57 -6.70 -1.56
N SER A 107 -16.28 -6.38 -1.79
CA SER A 107 -15.80 -5.01 -1.56
C SER A 107 -16.44 -4.15 -2.65
N GLN A 108 -17.71 -3.83 -2.40
CA GLN A 108 -18.66 -3.11 -3.23
C GLN A 108 -18.01 -1.93 -3.99
N PRO A 109 -18.60 -1.48 -5.12
CA PRO A 109 -18.27 -0.17 -5.69
C PRO A 109 -18.16 0.85 -4.55
N PHE A 110 -17.02 1.55 -4.46
CA PHE A 110 -16.68 2.41 -3.33
C PHE A 110 -17.87 3.30 -2.93
N ASN A 111 -18.55 2.92 -1.85
CA ASN A 111 -19.43 3.81 -1.09
C ASN A 111 -18.65 4.49 0.05
N GLY A 112 -17.31 4.39 0.00
CA GLY A 112 -16.36 5.07 0.86
C GLY A 112 -15.68 6.22 0.12
N ASN A 113 -14.85 6.97 0.82
CA ASN A 113 -14.23 8.17 0.27
C ASN A 113 -12.88 7.84 -0.32
N ILE A 114 -12.60 8.40 -1.50
CA ILE A 114 -11.32 8.28 -2.19
C ILE A 114 -10.54 9.57 -1.95
N ILE A 115 -9.30 9.43 -1.50
CA ILE A 115 -8.34 10.53 -1.40
C ILE A 115 -7.22 10.28 -2.40
N ASN A 116 -6.99 11.25 -3.29
CA ASN A 116 -5.81 11.28 -4.14
C ASN A 116 -4.78 12.21 -3.52
N ILE A 117 -3.59 11.68 -3.21
CA ILE A 117 -2.50 12.42 -2.60
C ILE A 117 -1.37 12.49 -3.62
N LEU A 118 -1.06 13.71 -4.09
CA LEU A 118 0.08 13.97 -4.96
C LEU A 118 1.27 14.42 -4.12
N ASN A 119 2.42 13.76 -4.29
CA ASN A 119 3.68 14.25 -3.75
C ASN A 119 4.34 15.22 -4.75
N CYS A 120 4.16 16.52 -4.54
CA CYS A 120 4.84 17.57 -5.33
C CYS A 120 6.30 17.81 -4.91
N GLY A 121 6.80 17.14 -3.87
CA GLY A 121 8.14 17.32 -3.33
C GLY A 121 9.22 16.54 -4.09
N SER A 122 10.48 16.78 -3.73
CA SER A 122 11.66 16.11 -4.29
C SER A 122 12.08 14.85 -3.53
N GLN A 123 11.44 14.54 -2.40
CA GLN A 123 11.74 13.38 -1.56
C GLN A 123 10.52 12.46 -1.45
N THR A 124 10.76 11.16 -1.29
CA THR A 124 9.68 10.21 -0.96
C THR A 124 9.06 10.58 0.37
N ILE A 125 7.72 10.60 0.42
CA ILE A 125 6.98 10.90 1.64
C ILE A 125 6.25 9.66 2.16
N GLN A 126 6.03 9.60 3.47
CA GLN A 126 5.07 8.68 4.06
C GLN A 126 3.93 9.49 4.65
N VAL A 127 2.70 9.07 4.40
CA VAL A 127 1.50 9.70 4.96
C VAL A 127 0.76 8.67 5.80
N GLY A 128 0.62 8.96 7.10
CA GLY A 128 -0.16 8.17 8.04
C GLY A 128 -1.60 8.67 8.11
N PHE A 129 -2.54 7.73 8.16
CA PHE A 129 -3.97 7.95 8.34
C PHE A 129 -4.36 7.51 9.73
N PHE A 130 -4.75 8.46 10.57
CA PHE A 130 -5.06 8.24 11.98
C PHE A 130 -6.55 8.42 12.19
N LYS A 131 -7.28 7.30 12.22
CA LYS A 131 -8.73 7.29 12.46
C LYS A 131 -9.05 7.80 13.86
N ASN A 132 -10.13 8.55 13.97
CA ASN A 132 -10.67 8.98 15.26
C ASN A 132 -11.12 7.77 16.11
N SER A 133 -10.66 7.70 17.36
CA SER A 133 -11.09 6.72 18.38
C SER A 133 -12.20 7.27 19.29
N GLY A 134 -12.50 8.56 19.16
CA GLY A 134 -13.60 9.30 19.78
C GLY A 134 -13.82 10.62 19.05
N PRO A 135 -14.80 11.45 19.47
CA PRO A 135 -15.05 12.74 18.82
C PRO A 135 -13.79 13.60 18.77
N PHE A 136 -13.28 13.86 17.56
CA PHE A 136 -12.08 14.67 17.30
C PHE A 136 -10.79 14.17 17.97
N GLN A 137 -10.73 12.89 18.34
CA GLN A 137 -9.56 12.27 18.98
C GLN A 137 -8.92 11.25 18.04
N PRO A 138 -7.89 11.61 17.25
CA PRO A 138 -7.20 10.64 16.41
C PRO A 138 -6.49 9.59 17.26
N SER A 139 -6.49 8.36 16.78
CA SER A 139 -5.61 7.30 17.28
C SER A 139 -4.14 7.75 17.20
N PHE A 140 -3.31 7.32 18.16
CA PHE A 140 -1.85 7.46 18.07
C PHE A 140 -1.22 6.43 17.12
N VAL A 141 -1.99 5.45 16.69
CA VAL A 141 -1.58 4.41 15.75
C VAL A 141 -2.27 4.67 14.41
N ALA A 142 -1.46 4.78 13.35
CA ALA A 142 -1.98 4.91 12.00
C ALA A 142 -2.74 3.64 11.61
N GLU A 143 -3.97 3.81 11.13
CA GLU A 143 -4.78 2.74 10.51
C GLU A 143 -4.17 2.34 9.16
N LYS A 144 -3.58 3.30 8.45
CA LYS A 144 -2.93 3.10 7.15
C LYS A 144 -1.72 4.02 7.02
N ILE A 145 -0.65 3.53 6.42
CA ILE A 145 0.50 4.35 6.01
C ILE A 145 0.73 4.11 4.54
N VAL A 146 0.86 5.18 3.76
CA VAL A 146 1.19 5.10 2.33
C VAL A 146 2.52 5.77 2.04
N ILE A 147 3.30 5.17 1.16
CA ILE A 147 4.60 5.67 0.72
C ILE A 147 4.43 6.25 -0.68
N ILE A 148 4.77 7.52 -0.86
CA ILE A 148 4.52 8.26 -2.10
C ILE A 148 5.85 8.82 -2.64
N PRO A 149 6.42 8.24 -3.72
CA PRO A 149 7.61 8.77 -4.36
C PRO A 149 7.43 10.20 -4.89
N PRO A 150 8.53 10.93 -5.17
CA PRO A 150 8.47 12.25 -5.81
C PRO A 150 7.66 12.23 -7.12
N GLY A 151 6.70 13.15 -7.26
CA GLY A 151 5.84 13.27 -8.45
C GLY A 151 4.76 12.20 -8.58
N ALA A 152 4.70 11.22 -7.68
CA ALA A 152 3.68 10.18 -7.71
C ALA A 152 2.37 10.65 -7.06
N THR A 153 1.25 10.16 -7.59
CA THR A 153 -0.06 10.25 -6.93
C THR A 153 -0.41 8.90 -6.33
N GLN A 154 -0.74 8.88 -5.04
CA GLN A 154 -1.31 7.71 -4.39
C GLN A 154 -2.81 7.90 -4.20
N THR A 155 -3.59 6.95 -4.69
CA THR A 155 -5.02 6.87 -4.41
C THR A 155 -5.23 6.01 -3.16
N VAL A 156 -5.94 6.54 -2.19
CA VAL A 156 -6.25 5.86 -0.92
C VAL A 156 -7.75 5.75 -0.77
N SER A 157 -8.19 4.53 -0.51
CA SER A 157 -9.59 4.26 -0.20
C SER A 157 -9.80 4.21 1.31
N LEU A 158 -10.81 4.93 1.79
CA LEU A 158 -11.21 4.98 3.18
C LEU A 158 -12.66 4.51 3.34
N ALA A 159 -12.99 3.96 4.51
CA ALA A 159 -14.34 3.49 4.80
C ALA A 159 -15.37 4.63 4.72
N GLN A 160 -16.63 4.27 4.48
CA GLN A 160 -17.74 5.21 4.65
C GLN A 160 -17.79 5.71 6.11
N GLY A 161 -17.98 7.01 6.31
CA GLY A 161 -17.97 7.62 7.65
C GLY A 161 -16.58 7.68 8.28
N TRP A 162 -15.50 7.53 7.50
CA TRP A 162 -14.16 7.70 8.04
C TRP A 162 -13.92 9.16 8.44
N GLU A 163 -13.38 9.35 9.63
CA GLU A 163 -12.94 10.64 10.13
C GLU A 163 -11.59 10.47 10.81
N GLY A 164 -10.69 11.43 10.61
CA GLY A 164 -9.37 11.34 11.20
C GLY A 164 -8.39 12.37 10.65
N ARG A 165 -7.11 12.11 10.92
CA ARG A 165 -6.01 12.96 10.50
C ARG A 165 -5.12 12.27 9.48
N LEU A 166 -4.68 13.03 8.49
CA LEU A 166 -3.57 12.68 7.62
C LEU A 166 -2.36 13.45 8.10
N GLN A 167 -1.25 12.76 8.36
CA GLN A 167 -0.01 13.38 8.78
C GLN A 167 1.14 12.86 7.95
N LYS A 168 1.97 13.77 7.44
CA LYS A 168 3.23 13.41 6.81
C LYS A 168 4.23 12.95 7.89
N LEU A 169 4.82 11.78 7.72
CA LEU A 169 5.69 11.11 8.72
C LEU A 169 7.19 11.22 8.40
N THR A 170 7.55 11.60 7.17
CA THR A 170 8.95 11.64 6.69
C THR A 170 9.62 12.99 6.89
N GLU A 171 9.29 13.69 7.97
CA GLU A 171 9.84 15.01 8.24
C GLU A 171 10.90 14.95 9.34
N ALA A 172 11.86 15.88 9.29
CA ALA A 172 12.78 16.07 10.40
C ALA A 172 11.98 16.48 11.65
N PRO A 173 12.42 16.15 12.88
CA PRO A 173 11.69 16.51 14.11
C PRO A 173 11.41 18.02 14.27
N THR A 174 12.11 18.86 13.52
CA THR A 174 12.01 20.32 13.52
C THR A 174 11.14 20.88 12.40
N ASP A 175 10.73 20.07 11.44
CA ASP A 175 9.85 20.51 10.38
C ASP A 175 8.46 20.81 10.97
N PRO A 176 7.78 21.86 10.50
CA PRO A 176 6.43 22.16 10.94
C PRO A 176 5.52 20.98 10.57
N THR A 177 5.01 20.29 11.59
CA THR A 177 4.07 19.18 11.40
C THR A 177 2.84 19.68 10.65
N THR A 178 2.78 19.36 9.35
CA THR A 178 1.60 19.61 8.54
C THR A 178 0.68 18.41 8.64
N TRP A 179 -0.53 18.64 9.13
CA TRP A 179 -1.57 17.63 9.13
C TRP A 179 -2.86 18.18 8.51
N ALA A 180 -3.63 17.28 7.91
CA ALA A 180 -4.94 17.57 7.38
C ALA A 180 -5.97 16.80 8.21
N GLU A 181 -6.94 17.50 8.80
CA GLU A 181 -8.14 16.86 9.37
C GLU A 181 -9.15 16.64 8.25
N ILE A 182 -9.69 15.42 8.18
CA ILE A 182 -10.66 15.04 7.18
C ILE A 182 -11.88 14.42 7.85
N HIS A 183 -13.05 14.97 7.51
CA HIS A 183 -14.34 14.49 7.95
C HIS A 183 -15.16 14.06 6.73
N PHE A 184 -15.59 12.80 6.72
CA PHE A 184 -16.48 12.29 5.68
C PHE A 184 -17.83 11.83 6.24
N ASN A 185 -18.64 12.81 6.69
CA ASN A 185 -20.01 12.59 7.14
C ASN A 185 -21.00 13.14 6.09
N ALA A 186 -22.07 13.83 6.51
CA ALA A 186 -22.98 14.55 5.62
C ALA A 186 -22.30 15.72 4.86
N TRP A 187 -21.06 16.06 5.20
CA TRP A 187 -20.24 17.10 4.59
C TRP A 187 -18.79 16.59 4.48
N GLN A 188 -18.10 17.04 3.43
CA GLN A 188 -16.67 16.81 3.23
C GLN A 188 -15.94 18.09 3.64
N ASP A 189 -15.08 18.00 4.66
CA ASP A 189 -14.26 19.12 5.11
C ASP A 189 -12.79 18.69 5.22
N MET A 190 -11.90 19.61 4.88
CA MET A 190 -10.45 19.45 4.99
C MET A 190 -9.86 20.71 5.62
N THR A 191 -9.36 20.56 6.85
CA THR A 191 -8.64 21.63 7.54
C THR A 191 -7.15 21.35 7.48
N LEU A 192 -6.38 22.30 6.92
CA LEU A 192 -4.92 22.27 6.89
C LEU A 192 -4.39 23.09 8.07
N VAL A 193 -3.47 22.52 8.85
CA VAL A 193 -2.80 23.16 9.98
C VAL A 193 -1.29 23.11 9.81
#